data_AF-A0A382AXE6-F1
#
_entry.id   AF-A0A382AXE6-F1
#
_cell.length_a   1.000
_cell.length_b   1.000
_cell.length_c   1.000
_cell.angle_alpha   90.00
_cell.angle_beta   90.00
_cell.angle_gamma   90.00
#
_symmetry.space_group_name_H-M   'P 1'
#
loop_
_entity.id
_entity.type
_entity.pdbx_description
1 polymer ?
#
loop_
_entity_poly.entity_id
_entity_poly.type
_entity_poly.pdbx_seq_one_letter_code
_entity_poly.pdbx_strand_id
1 'polypeptide(L)'
;MSPFVDVEVGAERIGGDFVFSRKPSPALLAVDTWDADAVEQDLIQTLEACDRYGCPVELILKDISTVRYEPERLWEWARIARDLVQSAVAA
;
A
#
# COMPACT_ATOMS: atom_id res chain seq x y z
N MET A 1 8.01 4.31 -5.38
CA MET A 1 7.20 3.60 -6.37
C MET A 1 5.79 4.18 -6.43
N SER A 2 5.41 4.80 -7.54
CA SER A 2 4.11 5.49 -7.73
C SER A 2 2.95 4.48 -7.87
N PRO A 3 1.68 4.93 -7.96
CA PRO A 3 0.53 4.04 -8.21
C PRO A 3 0.59 3.27 -9.52
N PHE A 4 1.40 3.71 -10.48
CA PHE A 4 1.50 3.11 -11.82
C PHE A 4 2.70 2.17 -11.96
N VAL A 5 3.40 1.90 -10.86
CA VAL A 5 4.54 0.99 -10.86
C VAL A 5 4.05 -0.44 -11.15
N ASP A 6 4.84 -1.19 -11.91
CA ASP A 6 4.77 -2.65 -11.84
C ASP A 6 5.48 -3.09 -10.55
N VAL A 7 4.69 -3.50 -9.56
CA VAL A 7 5.18 -3.80 -8.21
C VAL A 7 6.19 -4.94 -8.23
N GLU A 8 5.92 -5.99 -9.01
CA GLU A 8 6.75 -7.18 -9.07
C GLU A 8 8.11 -6.87 -9.70
N VAL A 9 8.11 -6.25 -10.88
CA VAL A 9 9.33 -5.83 -11.57
C VAL A 9 10.11 -4.81 -10.74
N GLY A 10 9.42 -3.93 -10.04
CA GLY A 10 10.03 -2.96 -9.15
C GLY A 10 10.79 -3.65 -8.01
N ALA A 11 10.15 -4.61 -7.33
CA ALA A 11 10.70 -5.27 -6.15
C ALA A 11 11.88 -6.15 -6.54
N GLU A 12 11.73 -6.96 -7.61
CA GLU A 12 12.79 -7.81 -8.15
C GLU A 12 14.07 -7.01 -8.45
N ARG A 13 13.93 -5.83 -9.07
CA ARG A 13 15.07 -5.06 -9.56
C ARG A 13 15.78 -4.25 -8.48
N ILE A 14 15.08 -3.79 -7.45
CA ILE A 14 15.73 -3.01 -6.38
C ILE A 14 16.29 -3.90 -5.27
N GLY A 15 15.68 -5.07 -5.03
CA GLY A 15 16.10 -6.00 -3.98
C GLY A 15 16.20 -5.34 -2.60
N GLY A 16 17.16 -5.80 -1.80
CA GLY A 16 17.35 -5.33 -0.41
C GLY A 16 18.18 -4.06 -0.24
N ASP A 17 18.79 -3.53 -1.30
CA ASP A 17 19.71 -2.39 -1.21
C ASP A 17 19.01 -1.03 -1.02
N PHE A 18 17.71 -0.97 -1.35
CA PHE A 18 16.90 0.24 -1.28
C PHE A 18 15.56 -0.03 -0.61
N VAL A 19 14.98 1.01 0.00
CA VAL A 19 13.60 0.93 0.52
C VAL A 19 12.62 1.02 -0.65
N PHE A 20 11.75 0.01 -0.78
CA PHE A 20 10.58 0.06 -1.64
C PHE A 20 9.55 1.03 -1.05
N SER A 21 9.73 2.34 -1.26
CA SER A 21 8.79 3.37 -0.81
C SER A 21 7.57 3.44 -1.74
N ARG A 22 6.55 2.62 -1.45
CA ARG A 22 5.30 2.53 -2.22
C ARG A 22 4.37 3.70 -1.89
N LYS A 23 3.81 4.30 -2.93
CA LYS A 23 2.78 5.34 -2.89
C LYS A 23 1.50 4.81 -3.53
N PRO A 24 0.62 4.14 -2.75
CA PRO A 24 -0.66 3.58 -3.23
C PRO A 24 -1.53 4.60 -3.95
N SER A 25 -2.47 4.11 -4.77
CA SER A 25 -3.40 4.99 -5.48
C SER A 25 -4.35 5.69 -4.48
N PRO A 26 -4.35 7.03 -4.37
CA PRO A 26 -5.31 7.71 -3.51
C PRO A 26 -6.75 7.61 -4.02
N ALA A 27 -6.95 7.14 -5.26
CA ALA A 27 -8.28 6.95 -5.85
C ALA A 27 -9.15 5.94 -5.06
N LEU A 28 -8.52 4.99 -4.36
CA LEU A 28 -9.22 4.03 -3.49
C LEU A 28 -9.96 4.72 -2.33
N LEU A 29 -9.54 5.93 -1.93
CA LEU A 29 -10.27 6.72 -0.93
C LEU A 29 -11.43 7.53 -1.51
N ALA A 30 -11.50 7.67 -2.84
CA ALA A 30 -12.44 8.56 -3.53
C ALA A 30 -13.54 7.79 -4.30
N VAL A 31 -13.71 6.50 -4.03
CA VAL A 31 -14.78 5.65 -4.58
C VAL A 31 -16.16 5.99 -4.04
N ASP A 32 -17.23 5.72 -4.79
CA ASP A 32 -18.59 6.05 -4.37
C ASP A 32 -19.02 5.35 -3.08
N THR A 33 -18.69 4.07 -2.97
CA THR A 33 -18.90 3.25 -1.76
C THR A 33 -17.55 2.77 -1.27
N TRP A 34 -17.27 2.94 0.02
CA TRP A 34 -16.02 2.49 0.63
C TRP A 34 -15.83 0.98 0.46
N ASP A 35 -14.63 0.59 0.04
CA ASP A 35 -14.24 -0.79 -0.25
C ASP A 35 -12.90 -1.08 0.44
N ALA A 36 -12.98 -1.62 1.66
CA ALA A 36 -11.82 -1.97 2.47
C ALA A 36 -11.01 -3.11 1.84
N ASP A 37 -11.67 -4.06 1.17
CA ASP A 37 -11.03 -5.22 0.57
C ASP A 37 -10.15 -4.76 -0.61
N ALA A 38 -10.60 -3.81 -1.43
CA ALA A 38 -9.79 -3.25 -2.51
C ALA A 38 -8.51 -2.56 -1.99
N VAL A 39 -8.58 -1.88 -0.84
CA VAL A 39 -7.41 -1.32 -0.17
C VAL A 39 -6.48 -2.42 0.33
N GLU A 40 -7.03 -3.43 0.99
CA GLU A 40 -6.25 -4.56 1.52
C GLU A 40 -5.47 -5.27 0.41
N GLN A 41 -6.13 -5.58 -0.71
CA GLN A 41 -5.50 -6.25 -1.85
C GLN A 41 -4.38 -5.42 -2.51
N ASP A 42 -4.54 -4.10 -2.68
CA ASP A 42 -3.47 -3.23 -3.23
C ASP A 42 -2.22 -3.22 -2.33
N LEU A 43 -2.42 -3.23 -1.01
CA LEU A 43 -1.33 -3.25 -0.05
C LEU A 43 -0.66 -4.63 0.05
N ILE A 44 -1.45 -5.71 0.11
CA ILE A 44 -0.94 -7.10 0.13
C ILE A 44 -0.05 -7.35 -1.09
N GLN A 45 -0.47 -6.96 -2.29
CA GLN A 45 0.33 -7.13 -3.51
C GLN A 45 1.73 -6.52 -3.36
N THR A 46 1.83 -5.34 -2.73
CA THR A 46 3.12 -4.69 -2.48
C THR A 46 3.94 -5.46 -1.43
N LEU A 47 3.31 -5.84 -0.31
CA LEU A 47 3.98 -6.52 0.79
C LEU A 47 4.53 -7.89 0.36
N GLU A 48 3.74 -8.69 -0.35
CA GLU A 48 4.14 -10.02 -0.84
C GLU A 48 5.29 -9.95 -1.83
N ALA A 49 5.27 -8.98 -2.77
CA ALA A 49 6.36 -8.80 -3.70
C ALA A 49 7.65 -8.36 -2.98
N CYS A 50 7.54 -7.42 -2.03
CA CYS A 50 8.68 -6.97 -1.25
C CYS A 50 9.27 -8.10 -0.40
N ASP A 51 8.44 -8.91 0.25
CA ASP A 51 8.87 -10.07 1.02
C ASP A 51 9.62 -11.08 0.14
N ARG A 52 9.03 -11.44 -1.01
CA ARG A 52 9.62 -12.38 -1.99
C ARG A 52 11.03 -11.99 -2.43
N TYR A 53 11.27 -10.69 -2.62
CA TYR A 53 12.56 -10.17 -3.10
C TYR A 53 13.43 -9.55 -2.00
N GLY A 54 13.02 -9.69 -0.74
CA GLY A 54 13.78 -9.19 0.41
C GLY A 54 13.92 -7.66 0.47
N CYS A 55 12.93 -6.92 -0.05
CA CYS A 55 12.91 -5.47 -0.03
C CYS A 55 12.40 -4.92 1.31
N PRO A 56 13.16 -4.03 1.99
CA PRO A 56 12.58 -3.17 3.03
C PRO A 56 11.45 -2.33 2.43
N VAL A 57 10.28 -2.31 3.06
CA VAL A 57 9.08 -1.64 2.50
C VAL A 57 8.63 -0.46 3.35
N GLU A 58 8.20 0.62 2.68
CA GLU A 58 7.49 1.74 3.29
C GLU A 58 6.18 1.96 2.50
N LEU A 59 5.05 1.98 3.20
CA LEU A 59 3.76 2.36 2.63
C LEU A 59 3.45 3.82 3.00
N ILE A 60 3.41 4.71 2.02
CA ILE A 60 3.11 6.13 2.23
C ILE A 60 2.00 6.59 1.32
N LEU A 61 0.85 6.94 1.90
CA LEU A 61 -0.24 7.55 1.17
C LEU A 61 0.06 9.03 0.91
N LYS A 62 0.27 9.40 -0.35
CA LYS A 62 0.71 10.75 -0.76
C LYS A 62 -0.28 11.41 -1.72
N ASP A 63 -0.44 12.72 -1.55
CA ASP A 63 -1.31 13.66 -2.28
C ASP A 63 -2.75 13.17 -2.45
N ILE A 64 -3.59 13.46 -1.45
CA ILE A 64 -5.02 13.17 -1.48
C ILE A 64 -5.76 14.48 -1.78
N SER A 65 -6.54 14.50 -2.85
CA SER A 65 -7.35 15.67 -3.20
C SER A 65 -8.77 15.62 -2.61
N THR A 66 -9.26 14.43 -2.28
CA THR A 66 -10.58 14.23 -1.68
C THR A 66 -10.71 12.84 -1.06
N VAL A 67 -11.63 12.72 -0.10
CA VAL A 67 -12.10 11.47 0.50
C VAL A 67 -13.63 11.42 0.49
N ARG A 68 -14.26 12.14 -0.46
CA ARG A 68 -15.72 12.33 -0.58
C ARG A 68 -16.38 12.86 0.70
N TYR A 69 -15.69 13.72 1.44
CA TYR A 69 -16.11 14.26 2.74
C TYR A 69 -16.27 13.22 3.86
N GLU A 70 -15.66 12.04 3.70
CA GLU A 70 -15.64 10.96 4.70
C GLU A 70 -14.19 10.73 5.19
N PRO A 71 -13.67 11.56 6.12
CA PRO A 71 -12.31 11.46 6.62
C PRO A 71 -11.99 10.13 7.30
N GLU A 72 -12.99 9.41 7.79
CA GLU A 72 -12.87 8.10 8.44
C GLU A 72 -12.21 7.06 7.54
N ARG A 73 -12.36 7.20 6.21
CA ARG A 73 -11.69 6.36 5.21
C ARG A 73 -10.16 6.37 5.37
N LEU A 74 -9.59 7.49 5.81
CA LEU A 74 -8.14 7.58 6.09
C LEU A 74 -7.74 6.78 7.34
N TRP A 75 -8.58 6.82 8.38
CA TRP A 75 -8.32 6.07 9.61
C TRP A 75 -8.39 4.58 9.35
N GLU A 76 -9.37 4.16 8.56
CA GLU A 76 -9.53 2.77 8.18
C GLU A 76 -8.40 2.30 7.27
N TRP A 77 -8.01 3.09 6.25
CA TRP A 77 -6.83 2.80 5.44
C TRP A 77 -5.57 2.64 6.30
N ALA A 78 -5.34 3.56 7.25
CA ALA A 78 -4.18 3.50 8.15
C ALA A 78 -4.23 2.27 9.07
N ARG A 79 -5.43 1.90 9.55
CA ARG A 79 -5.64 0.68 10.33
C ARG A 79 -5.31 -0.56 9.51
N ILE A 80 -5.86 -0.69 8.30
CA ILE A 80 -5.60 -1.82 7.39
C ILE A 80 -4.10 -1.93 7.11
N ALA A 81 -3.45 -0.84 6.70
CA ALA A 81 -2.02 -0.83 6.40
C ALA A 81 -1.17 -1.29 7.60
N ARG A 82 -1.48 -0.80 8.80
CA ARG A 82 -0.79 -1.20 10.03
C ARG A 82 -1.02 -2.68 10.34
N ASP A 83 -2.26 -3.12 10.33
CA ASP A 83 -2.63 -4.49 10.69
C ASP A 83 -1.98 -5.51 9.72
N LEU A 84 -1.93 -5.19 8.42
CA LEU A 84 -1.23 -5.99 7.41
C LEU A 84 0.28 -6.08 7.65
N VAL A 85 0.95 -4.93 7.88
CA VAL A 85 2.41 -4.91 8.13
C VAL A 85 2.75 -5.69 9.40
N GLN A 86 1.94 -5.59 10.45
CA GLN A 86 2.14 -6.35 11.69
C GLN A 86 1.94 -7.86 11.49
N SER A 87 0.98 -8.25 10.65
CA SER A 87 0.69 -9.65 10.36
C SER A 87 1.75 -10.28 9.45
N ALA A 88 2.31 -9.51 8.51
CA ALA A 88 3.39 -9.96 7.64
C ALA A 88 4.70 -10.22 8.39
N VAL A 89 4.96 -9.48 9.48
CA VAL A 89 6.15 -9.64 10.33
C VAL A 89 6.03 -10.83 11.30
N ALA A 90 4.87 -11.50 11.37
CA ALA A 90 4.59 -12.60 12.30
C ALA A 90 4.87 -14.01 11.74
N ALA A 91 5.40 -14.15 10.52
CA ALA A 91 5.72 -15.44 9.89
C ALA A 91 7.24 -15.71 9.83
#